data_AF-A0A378CFT7-F1
#
_entry.id   AF-A0A378CFT7-F1
#
_cell.length_a   1.000
_cell.length_b   1.000
_cell.length_c   1.000
_cell.angle_alpha   90.00
_cell.angle_beta   90.00
_cell.angle_gamma   90.00
#
_symmetry.space_group_name_H-M   'P 1'
#
loop_
_entity.id
_entity.type
_entity.pdbx_description
1 polymer ?
#
loop_
_entity_poly.entity_id
_entity_poly.type
_entity_poly.pdbx_seq_one_letter_code
_entity_poly.pdbx_strand_id
1 'polypeptide(L)'
;MLSRYEQQDWRVELLPFAMQKLSGADAMTEISLSLHEGPILLGHVIPKGGYELTEDLPWVFEAMNESESQLKLVGMGSVSSRQNSLFISLPTNSHLDISGEGEFDIPRLLKNSERSLTKISGVFSVVLHDGAVCTIRTQQLYDSAIEYYIKPTEIDLVKSDYPVHRAWPKIGWKKDMQHGIVPENELFWRSIRSGNNSWFSVASVMPKGQIEVRRIVNGEVLFSGKVVILPADFDIQIIPETAQQGVIVLSGITDARVDKYSNNEKVTLKSDYLQNECVIDCNSSQMLESTINLRVSWKDGSNLKLLLPKPVSGGRFVSNDGSVHFDGVASIAHLHGVDAELLTISCAGKGYLNIELLDENPMSEKFHYLHADIPLLSGRNEKLQQISLYENYNLLNAMLVCAWKNDSTLRVDFYSDRFGKDKTTLNIKRYDGRFIEGDERLLVDIKDSIVFPYHKIDDMVVEAISLNTPDLCTVLLKKDESGYDFSTLNNQGGPWLIVGKIDGAIRIAPVIKWMLPTLQTDDLFLNAICNASPEQRKEYVMRCFWK
;
A
#
# COMPACT_ATOMS: atom_id res chain seq x y z
N MET A 1 -7.42 15.12 -6.08
CA MET A 1 -7.88 15.07 -7.49
C MET A 1 -7.61 16.45 -8.08
N LEU A 2 -7.03 16.56 -9.28
CA LEU A 2 -6.90 17.84 -9.97
C LEU A 2 -8.06 17.94 -10.98
N SER A 3 -8.94 18.91 -10.81
CA SER A 3 -10.00 19.20 -11.77
C SER A 3 -9.84 20.63 -12.29
N ARG A 4 -10.01 20.80 -13.61
CA ARG A 4 -9.89 22.09 -14.28
C ARG A 4 -11.27 22.54 -14.76
N TYR A 5 -11.74 23.68 -14.27
CA TYR A 5 -12.74 24.48 -14.96
C TYR A 5 -12.05 25.65 -15.67
N GLU A 6 -12.54 25.95 -16.87
CA GLU A 6 -11.94 26.92 -17.77
C GLU A 6 -11.81 28.30 -17.11
N GLN A 7 -10.56 28.78 -17.03
CA GLN A 7 -10.15 30.18 -16.76
C GLN A 7 -9.89 30.68 -15.32
N GLN A 8 -9.61 29.85 -14.31
CA GLN A 8 -9.02 30.33 -13.04
C GLN A 8 -7.93 29.40 -12.47
N ASP A 9 -7.03 29.98 -11.68
CA ASP A 9 -5.82 29.38 -11.11
C ASP A 9 -6.01 27.97 -10.54
N TRP A 10 -4.95 27.17 -10.65
CA TRP A 10 -4.84 25.81 -10.09
C TRP A 10 -5.35 25.76 -8.64
N ARG A 11 -6.39 24.97 -8.39
CA ARG A 11 -6.86 24.66 -7.03
C ARG A 11 -6.59 23.20 -6.71
N VAL A 12 -5.96 22.95 -5.56
CA VAL A 12 -5.76 21.61 -5.00
C VAL A 12 -7.04 21.19 -4.30
N GLU A 13 -7.74 20.19 -4.81
CA GLU A 13 -8.83 19.54 -4.08
C GLU A 13 -8.32 18.28 -3.38
N LEU A 14 -8.45 18.32 -2.05
CA LEU A 14 -8.10 17.26 -1.10
C LEU A 14 -8.96 16.02 -1.38
N LEU A 15 -8.31 14.87 -1.57
CA LEU A 15 -8.99 13.56 -1.61
C LEU A 15 -9.70 13.29 -0.26
N PRO A 16 -10.78 12.50 -0.23
CA PRO A 16 -11.54 12.18 0.99
C PRO A 16 -10.69 11.59 2.13
N PHE A 17 -9.54 10.97 1.81
CA PHE A 17 -8.58 10.48 2.81
C PHE A 17 -7.94 11.60 3.64
N ALA A 18 -7.77 12.80 3.08
CA ALA A 18 -7.22 13.93 3.82
C ALA A 18 -8.19 14.51 4.87
N MET A 19 -9.46 14.09 4.83
CA MET A 19 -10.49 14.43 5.83
C MET A 19 -10.88 13.24 6.71
N GLN A 20 -10.38 12.03 6.43
CA GLN A 20 -10.55 10.89 7.32
C GLN A 20 -9.60 11.02 8.51
N LYS A 21 -10.18 10.91 9.70
CA LYS A 21 -9.41 10.83 10.95
C LYS A 21 -8.73 9.46 10.97
N LEU A 22 -7.41 9.44 10.88
CA LEU A 22 -6.63 8.22 11.08
C LEU A 22 -6.71 7.83 12.57
N SER A 23 -6.90 6.55 12.85
CA SER A 23 -6.75 6.06 14.22
C SER A 23 -5.26 6.11 14.62
N GLY A 24 -4.96 6.07 15.92
CA GLY A 24 -3.58 6.08 16.40
C GLY A 24 -2.75 4.90 15.90
N ALA A 25 -3.38 3.76 15.59
CA ALA A 25 -2.71 2.60 15.01
C ALA A 25 -2.40 2.81 13.52
N ASP A 26 -3.32 3.42 12.76
CA ASP A 26 -3.12 3.70 11.34
C ASP A 26 -2.04 4.77 11.12
N ALA A 27 -1.89 5.71 12.05
CA ALA A 27 -0.84 6.73 12.04
C ALA A 27 0.59 6.16 12.25
N MET A 28 0.70 4.90 12.68
CA MET A 28 1.97 4.17 12.77
C MET A 28 2.35 3.50 11.44
N THR A 29 1.58 3.66 10.38
CA THR A 29 1.89 3.06 9.07
C THR A 29 2.35 4.11 8.07
N GLU A 30 3.22 3.73 7.13
CA GLU A 30 3.69 4.64 6.08
C GLU A 30 2.55 5.02 5.12
N ILE A 31 2.40 6.33 4.88
CA ILE A 31 1.37 6.85 3.97
C ILE A 31 2.05 7.28 2.67
N SER A 32 1.62 6.74 1.54
CA SER A 32 2.05 7.16 0.21
C SER A 32 1.01 8.03 -0.48
N LEU A 33 1.42 9.11 -1.14
CA LEU A 33 0.59 9.89 -2.06
C LEU A 33 1.02 9.64 -3.49
N SER A 34 0.09 9.18 -4.32
CA SER A 34 0.28 9.11 -5.75
C SER A 34 -0.42 10.30 -6.42
N LEU A 35 0.33 11.09 -7.18
CA LEU A 35 -0.19 12.16 -8.03
C LEU A 35 -0.43 11.61 -9.44
N HIS A 36 -1.66 11.77 -9.91
CA HIS A 36 -2.08 11.32 -11.24
C HIS A 36 -2.60 12.49 -12.07
N GLU A 37 -2.21 12.54 -13.35
CA GLU A 37 -2.89 13.32 -14.38
C GLU A 37 -3.72 12.35 -15.22
N GLY A 38 -5.00 12.25 -14.85
CA GLY A 38 -5.85 11.19 -15.36
C GLY A 38 -5.31 9.81 -14.95
N PRO A 39 -4.97 8.92 -15.89
CA PRO A 39 -4.39 7.61 -15.60
C PRO A 39 -2.87 7.66 -15.34
N ILE A 40 -2.17 8.68 -15.84
CA ILE A 40 -0.71 8.74 -15.77
C ILE A 40 -0.27 9.09 -14.34
N LEU A 41 0.47 8.19 -13.70
CA LEU A 41 1.21 8.50 -12.48
C LEU A 41 2.27 9.56 -12.82
N LEU A 42 1.96 10.81 -12.51
CA LEU A 42 2.89 11.92 -12.67
C LEU A 42 3.98 11.91 -11.59
N GLY A 43 3.68 11.28 -10.46
CA GLY A 43 4.64 11.13 -9.39
C GLY A 43 4.07 10.33 -8.25
N HIS A 44 4.83 9.36 -7.79
CA HIS A 44 4.64 8.75 -6.48
C HIS A 44 5.49 9.53 -5.48
N VAL A 45 4.89 9.94 -4.37
CA VAL A 45 5.60 10.62 -3.30
C VAL A 45 5.07 10.13 -1.98
N ILE A 46 5.94 9.61 -1.13
CA ILE A 46 5.64 9.56 0.30
C ILE A 46 5.61 11.05 0.73
N PRO A 47 4.46 11.62 1.12
CA PRO A 47 4.38 13.01 1.58
C PRO A 47 5.54 13.28 2.53
N LYS A 48 6.22 14.41 2.32
CA LYS A 48 7.30 14.81 3.24
C LYS A 48 6.67 14.98 4.62
N GLY A 49 7.04 14.13 5.57
CA GLY A 49 6.41 14.02 6.89
C GLY A 49 5.43 12.84 7.07
N GLY A 50 5.26 11.98 6.07
CA GLY A 50 4.45 10.74 6.11
C GLY A 50 5.23 9.48 6.50
N TYR A 51 6.39 9.64 7.14
CA TYR A 51 7.06 8.54 7.81
C TYR A 51 6.23 8.12 9.03
N GLU A 52 6.18 6.82 9.31
CA GLU A 52 5.59 6.28 10.54
C GLU A 52 5.99 7.14 11.75
N LEU A 53 5.02 7.40 12.65
CA LEU A 53 5.33 8.03 13.93
C LEU A 53 6.31 7.13 14.69
N THR A 54 7.60 7.43 14.64
CA THR A 54 8.61 6.74 15.43
C THR A 54 8.18 6.54 16.88
N GLU A 55 8.23 5.30 17.32
CA GLU A 55 7.98 4.91 18.70
C GLU A 55 9.04 5.46 19.66
N ASP A 56 10.20 5.89 19.16
CA ASP A 56 11.39 6.19 19.96
C ASP A 56 11.47 7.65 20.44
N LEU A 57 10.68 8.56 19.86
CA LEU A 57 10.67 9.99 20.22
C LEU A 57 9.37 10.42 20.88
N PRO A 58 9.37 11.47 21.73
CA PRO A 58 8.13 12.08 22.20
C PRO A 58 7.34 12.66 21.03
N TRP A 59 6.01 12.49 21.08
CA TRP A 59 5.09 13.10 20.12
C TRP A 59 4.50 14.35 20.75
N VAL A 60 4.52 15.46 20.02
CA VAL A 60 4.11 16.76 20.56
C VAL A 60 2.90 17.25 19.79
N PHE A 61 1.84 17.60 20.51
CA PHE A 61 0.55 18.00 19.95
C PHE A 61 0.08 19.35 20.48
N GLU A 62 -0.69 20.06 19.68
CA GLU A 62 -1.46 21.25 20.05
C GLU A 62 -2.96 20.92 20.09
N ALA A 63 -3.70 21.61 20.96
CA ALA A 63 -5.16 21.52 20.97
C ALA A 63 -5.75 22.25 19.76
N MET A 64 -6.67 21.59 19.06
CA MET A 64 -7.42 22.17 17.94
C MET A 64 -8.72 22.83 18.38
N ASN A 65 -9.14 22.60 19.62
CA ASN A 65 -10.38 23.13 20.18
C ASN A 65 -10.24 23.43 21.68
N GLU A 66 -11.10 24.32 22.19
CA GLU A 66 -11.10 24.74 23.60
C GLU A 66 -11.40 23.59 24.58
N SER A 67 -12.11 22.56 24.11
CA SER A 67 -12.41 21.36 24.91
C SER A 67 -11.26 20.36 24.97
N GLU A 68 -10.16 20.61 24.25
CA GLU A 68 -8.96 19.77 24.19
C GLU A 68 -9.24 18.31 23.80
N SER A 69 -10.39 18.09 23.13
CA SER A 69 -10.84 16.78 22.67
C SER A 69 -10.26 16.41 21.31
N GLN A 70 -9.63 17.37 20.63
CA GLN A 70 -8.98 17.19 19.34
C GLN A 70 -7.57 17.74 19.41
N LEU A 71 -6.60 16.89 19.09
CA LEU A 71 -5.18 17.22 19.09
C LEU A 71 -4.63 17.14 17.68
N LYS A 72 -3.73 18.05 17.34
CA LYS A 72 -2.97 18.05 16.09
C LYS A 72 -1.50 17.85 16.39
N LEU A 73 -0.86 16.93 15.68
CA LEU A 73 0.58 16.71 15.81
C LEU A 73 1.34 17.94 15.27
N VAL A 74 2.23 18.48 16.09
CA VAL A 74 3.09 19.63 15.76
C VAL A 74 4.50 19.16 15.42
N GLY A 75 4.96 18.06 16.01
CA GLY A 75 6.26 17.49 15.71
C GLY A 75 6.63 16.31 16.61
N MET A 76 7.85 15.82 16.43
CA MET A 76 8.43 14.71 17.18
C MET A 76 9.79 15.13 17.72
N GLY A 77 10.17 14.61 18.90
CA GLY A 77 11.44 14.98 19.53
C GLY A 77 11.40 16.37 20.14
N SER A 78 12.45 17.17 19.90
CA SER A 78 12.54 18.53 20.45
C SER A 78 11.68 19.52 19.64
N VAL A 79 10.81 20.26 20.33
CA VAL A 79 9.85 21.19 19.70
C VAL A 79 9.80 22.49 20.49
N SER A 80 9.92 23.62 19.80
CA SER A 80 9.57 24.94 20.33
C SER A 80 8.26 25.40 19.71
N SER A 81 7.34 25.88 20.54
CA SER A 81 6.08 26.45 20.07
C SER A 81 5.73 27.75 20.76
N ARG A 82 4.99 28.60 20.05
CA ARG A 82 4.34 29.81 20.55
C ARG A 82 3.15 29.53 21.45
N GLN A 83 2.57 28.33 21.37
CA GLN A 83 1.41 27.95 22.18
C GLN A 83 1.74 28.03 23.67
N ASN A 84 0.76 28.38 24.49
CA ASN A 84 0.93 28.44 25.94
C ASN A 84 1.15 27.06 26.54
N SER A 85 0.41 26.06 26.04
CA SER A 85 0.49 24.67 26.46
C SER A 85 0.57 23.74 25.27
N LEU A 86 1.24 22.61 25.46
CA LEU A 86 1.30 21.50 24.50
C LEU A 86 0.95 20.19 25.20
N PHE A 87 0.54 19.20 24.42
CA PHE A 87 0.39 17.82 24.89
C PHE A 87 1.58 17.01 24.40
N ILE A 88 2.17 16.24 25.29
CA ILE A 88 3.33 15.40 25.01
C ILE A 88 2.98 13.94 25.25
N SER A 89 3.28 13.08 24.29
CA SER A 89 3.19 11.64 24.46
C SER A 89 4.57 11.03 24.57
N LEU A 90 4.85 10.39 25.69
CA LEU A 90 6.18 9.86 26.01
C LEU A 90 6.37 8.45 25.43
N PRO A 91 7.53 8.14 24.82
CA PRO A 91 7.87 6.79 24.40
C PRO A 91 8.11 5.87 25.60
N THR A 92 8.00 4.55 25.39
CA THR A 92 8.23 3.56 26.44
C THR A 92 9.65 3.71 27.03
N ASN A 93 9.79 3.55 28.35
CA ASN A 93 11.06 3.70 29.08
C ASN A 93 11.72 5.08 29.00
N SER A 94 10.98 6.12 28.62
CA SER A 94 11.41 7.51 28.77
C SER A 94 10.74 8.16 29.98
N HIS A 95 11.27 9.32 30.40
CA HIS A 95 10.66 10.11 31.45
C HIS A 95 10.77 11.60 31.16
N LEU A 96 9.81 12.36 31.70
CA LEU A 96 9.86 13.80 31.75
C LEU A 96 10.73 14.22 32.94
N ASP A 97 11.76 15.02 32.70
CA ASP A 97 12.51 15.70 33.75
C ASP A 97 11.67 16.87 34.28
N ILE A 98 11.20 16.71 35.51
CA ILE A 98 10.33 17.66 36.21
C ILE A 98 11.11 18.60 37.14
N SER A 99 12.44 18.64 37.05
CA SER A 99 13.27 19.53 37.86
C SER A 99 13.26 21.00 37.40
N GLY A 100 12.74 21.27 36.20
CA GLY A 100 12.67 22.62 35.60
C GLY A 100 11.48 23.47 36.05
N GLU A 101 11.45 24.72 35.57
CA GLU A 101 10.33 25.64 35.77
C GLU A 101 9.24 25.40 34.70
N GLY A 102 8.07 24.95 35.15
CA GLY A 102 6.92 24.70 34.29
C GLY A 102 5.76 24.02 35.02
N GLU A 103 4.60 23.99 34.39
CA GLU A 103 3.41 23.28 34.85
C GLU A 103 3.18 22.03 34.00
N PHE A 104 2.77 20.93 34.62
CA PHE A 104 2.39 19.72 33.92
C PHE A 104 1.20 19.03 34.60
N ASP A 105 0.34 18.41 33.78
CA ASP A 105 -0.83 17.68 34.25
C ASP A 105 -0.51 16.22 34.62
N ILE A 106 -1.47 15.56 35.26
CA ILE A 106 -1.39 14.12 35.55
C ILE A 106 -1.34 13.34 34.21
N PRO A 107 -0.31 12.51 33.98
CA PRO A 107 -0.23 11.68 32.78
C PRO A 107 -1.43 10.75 32.62
N ARG A 108 -1.98 10.70 31.41
CA ARG A 108 -3.08 9.79 31.04
C ARG A 108 -2.58 8.72 30.08
N LEU A 109 -2.92 7.46 30.32
CA LEU A 109 -2.53 6.37 29.42
C LEU A 109 -3.35 6.45 28.12
N LEU A 110 -2.69 6.32 26.97
CA LEU A 110 -3.35 6.20 25.68
C LEU A 110 -3.89 4.78 25.51
N LYS A 111 -5.14 4.62 25.09
CA LYS A 111 -5.71 3.30 24.79
C LYS A 111 -4.98 2.70 23.58
N ASN A 112 -4.69 1.40 23.64
CA ASN A 112 -3.96 0.64 22.60
C ASN A 112 -2.53 1.14 22.34
N SER A 113 -1.93 1.82 23.32
CA SER A 113 -0.53 2.22 23.28
C SER A 113 0.07 2.10 24.68
N GLU A 114 1.37 1.81 24.79
CA GLU A 114 2.08 1.85 26.08
C GLU A 114 2.46 3.28 26.50
N ARG A 115 2.11 4.27 25.69
CA ARG A 115 2.49 5.67 25.89
C ARG A 115 1.52 6.39 26.82
N SER A 116 2.06 7.31 27.60
CA SER A 116 1.28 8.31 28.34
C SER A 116 1.11 9.57 27.50
N LEU A 117 0.12 10.39 27.85
CA LEU A 117 -0.13 11.73 27.32
C LEU A 117 -0.25 12.70 28.49
N THR A 118 0.54 13.77 28.45
CA THR A 118 0.60 14.79 29.50
C THR A 118 0.53 16.18 28.89
N LYS A 119 -0.25 17.07 29.48
CA LYS A 119 -0.24 18.50 29.11
C LYS A 119 0.89 19.20 29.86
N ILE A 120 1.64 20.06 29.18
CA ILE A 120 2.75 20.83 29.73
C ILE A 120 2.68 22.31 29.34
N SER A 121 3.24 23.18 30.17
CA SER A 121 3.46 24.61 29.93
C SER A 121 4.80 25.02 30.55
N GLY A 122 5.72 25.56 29.76
CA GLY A 122 7.09 25.90 30.18
C GLY A 122 8.14 25.19 29.33
N VAL A 123 9.30 24.89 29.93
CA VAL A 123 10.40 24.20 29.27
C VAL A 123 10.66 22.88 29.98
N PHE A 124 10.51 21.76 29.25
CA PHE A 124 10.71 20.43 29.77
C PHE A 124 11.70 19.63 28.92
N SER A 125 12.50 18.81 29.60
CA SER A 125 13.38 17.84 28.97
C SER A 125 12.76 16.45 29.08
N VAL A 126 12.65 15.75 27.96
CA VAL A 126 12.32 14.33 27.89
C VAL A 126 13.63 13.56 27.76
N VAL A 127 13.93 12.73 28.75
CA VAL A 127 15.11 11.87 28.75
C VAL A 127 14.69 10.52 28.17
N LEU A 128 15.28 10.17 27.03
CA LEU A 128 15.05 8.91 26.33
C LEU A 128 15.76 7.75 27.05
N HIS A 129 15.41 6.51 26.70
CA HIS A 129 15.97 5.30 27.31
C HIS A 129 17.51 5.22 27.26
N ASP A 130 18.11 5.80 26.21
CA ASP A 130 19.56 5.82 25.99
C ASP A 130 20.25 7.06 26.57
N GLY A 131 19.52 7.87 27.34
CA GLY A 131 20.00 9.09 27.97
C GLY A 131 20.06 10.31 27.05
N ALA A 132 19.67 10.16 25.77
CA ALA A 132 19.53 11.32 24.89
C ALA A 132 18.36 12.20 25.33
N VAL A 133 18.44 13.50 25.05
CA VAL A 133 17.47 14.48 25.53
C VAL A 133 16.71 15.08 24.36
N CYS A 134 15.38 15.17 24.51
CA CYS A 134 14.52 16.00 23.67
C CYS A 134 13.99 17.15 24.51
N THR A 135 14.07 18.39 24.04
CA THR A 135 13.57 19.54 24.79
C THR A 135 12.33 20.13 24.16
N ILE A 136 11.28 20.30 24.96
CA ILE A 136 9.99 20.82 24.54
C ILE A 136 9.77 22.17 25.23
N ARG A 137 9.54 23.21 24.42
CA ARG A 137 9.47 24.61 24.88
C ARG A 137 8.15 25.22 24.43
N THR A 138 7.33 25.66 25.39
CA THR A 138 6.12 26.45 25.11
C THR A 138 6.42 27.95 25.23
N GLN A 139 5.48 28.80 24.82
CA GLN A 139 5.56 30.28 24.94
C GLN A 139 6.80 30.90 24.27
N GLN A 140 7.29 30.27 23.21
CA GLN A 140 8.44 30.76 22.45
C GLN A 140 8.03 31.89 21.50
N LEU A 141 8.99 32.71 21.07
CA LEU A 141 8.73 33.79 20.10
C LEU A 141 8.39 33.25 18.70
N TYR A 142 8.88 32.05 18.38
CA TYR A 142 8.74 31.41 17.08
C TYR A 142 8.48 29.91 17.26
N ASP A 143 7.70 29.32 16.36
CA ASP A 143 7.60 27.88 16.26
C ASP A 143 8.87 27.30 15.61
N SER A 144 9.35 26.18 16.12
CA SER A 144 10.41 25.37 15.51
C SER A 144 9.89 23.99 15.10
N ALA A 145 8.76 23.97 14.40
CA ALA A 145 8.34 22.78 13.66
C ALA A 145 9.21 22.67 12.39
N ILE A 146 10.30 21.92 12.49
CA ILE A 146 11.14 21.57 11.33
C ILE A 146 10.72 20.17 10.88
N GLU A 147 10.30 20.07 9.62
CA GLU A 147 10.02 18.80 8.97
C GLU A 147 11.33 18.21 8.46
N TYR A 148 11.59 16.94 8.78
CA TYR A 148 12.73 16.19 8.25
C TYR A 148 12.26 15.12 7.28
N TYR A 149 13.08 14.86 6.26
CA TYR A 149 12.81 13.80 5.30
C TYR A 149 14.11 13.21 4.78
N ILE A 150 14.11 11.91 4.50
CA ILE A 150 15.21 11.22 3.87
C ILE A 150 15.00 11.30 2.35
N LYS A 151 16.01 11.74 1.58
CA LYS A 151 15.88 11.80 0.13
C LYS A 151 15.91 10.36 -0.44
N PRO A 152 14.91 9.96 -1.23
CA PRO A 152 14.84 8.59 -1.74
C PRO A 152 16.01 8.30 -2.68
N THR A 153 16.65 7.16 -2.44
CA THR A 153 17.69 6.54 -3.28
C THR A 153 17.42 5.04 -3.36
N GLU A 154 16.13 4.70 -3.43
CA GLU A 154 15.61 3.37 -3.19
C GLU A 154 16.04 2.37 -4.25
N ILE A 155 16.09 1.11 -3.84
CA ILE A 155 16.32 -0.03 -4.73
C ILE A 155 15.00 -0.76 -4.91
N ASP A 156 14.51 -0.76 -6.14
CA ASP A 156 13.36 -1.57 -6.54
C ASP A 156 13.66 -3.05 -6.24
N LEU A 157 12.65 -3.83 -5.82
CA LEU A 157 12.71 -5.28 -5.52
C LEU A 157 13.25 -5.69 -4.13
N VAL A 158 13.53 -4.75 -3.22
CA VAL A 158 13.94 -5.08 -1.84
C VAL A 158 12.80 -4.82 -0.85
N LYS A 159 12.34 -5.87 -0.15
CA LYS A 159 11.39 -5.73 0.95
C LYS A 159 12.07 -5.67 2.29
N SER A 160 11.75 -4.65 3.07
CA SER A 160 12.29 -4.41 4.39
C SER A 160 11.24 -3.68 5.22
N ASP A 161 11.27 -3.88 6.53
CA ASP A 161 10.42 -3.14 7.48
C ASP A 161 10.79 -1.64 7.51
N TYR A 162 11.96 -1.27 6.96
CA TYR A 162 12.42 0.11 6.81
C TYR A 162 12.83 0.43 5.36
N PRO A 163 12.69 1.69 4.91
CA PRO A 163 13.13 2.14 3.58
C PRO A 163 14.57 1.75 3.28
N VAL A 164 14.82 1.23 2.07
CA VAL A 164 16.11 0.68 1.65
C VAL A 164 16.79 1.60 0.66
N HIS A 165 17.97 2.09 1.00
CA HIS A 165 18.71 3.06 0.22
C HIS A 165 20.00 2.46 -0.34
N ARG A 166 20.26 2.69 -1.63
CA ARG A 166 21.59 2.50 -2.21
C ARG A 166 22.47 3.66 -1.77
N ALA A 167 23.56 3.35 -1.06
CA ALA A 167 24.41 4.33 -0.39
C ALA A 167 23.67 5.19 0.66
N TRP A 168 24.44 6.03 1.36
CA TRP A 168 23.93 6.96 2.35
C TRP A 168 23.02 8.02 1.70
N PRO A 169 21.72 8.09 2.06
CA PRO A 169 20.83 9.12 1.55
C PRO A 169 21.10 10.46 2.24
N LYS A 170 20.80 11.55 1.53
CA LYS A 170 20.84 12.89 2.13
C LYS A 170 19.59 13.12 2.96
N ILE A 171 19.77 13.60 4.19
CA ILE A 171 18.66 14.00 5.06
C ILE A 171 18.37 15.48 4.80
N GLY A 172 17.16 15.77 4.34
CA GLY A 172 16.66 17.12 4.12
C GLY A 172 15.89 17.63 5.34
N TRP A 173 15.85 18.96 5.47
CA TRP A 173 14.97 19.64 6.39
C TRP A 173 14.14 20.68 5.63
N LYS A 174 12.94 20.97 6.13
CA LYS A 174 12.04 22.00 5.61
C LYS A 174 11.42 22.75 6.79
N LYS A 175 11.37 24.07 6.66
CA LYS A 175 10.68 24.97 7.58
C LYS A 175 10.03 26.07 6.76
N ASP A 176 8.69 26.14 6.78
CA ASP A 176 7.92 27.05 5.93
C ASP A 176 8.32 26.91 4.44
N MET A 177 8.80 28.00 3.83
CA MET A 177 9.30 28.04 2.45
C MET A 177 10.80 27.72 2.32
N GLN A 178 11.50 27.58 3.44
CA GLN A 178 12.92 27.25 3.46
C GLN A 178 13.14 25.75 3.48
N HIS A 179 14.19 25.30 2.81
CA HIS A 179 14.62 23.91 2.82
C HIS A 179 16.13 23.82 2.71
N GLY A 180 16.69 22.73 3.22
CA GLY A 180 18.13 22.49 3.17
C GLY A 180 18.47 21.03 3.35
N ILE A 181 19.76 20.75 3.46
CA ILE A 181 20.32 19.44 3.79
C ILE A 181 20.92 19.53 5.19
N VAL A 182 20.71 18.49 5.99
CA VAL A 182 21.30 18.39 7.33
C VAL A 182 22.80 18.10 7.19
N PRO A 183 23.68 18.86 7.87
CA PRO A 183 25.11 18.59 7.89
C PRO A 183 25.45 17.22 8.49
N GLU A 184 26.43 16.50 7.90
CA GLU A 184 26.82 15.16 8.36
C GLU A 184 27.41 15.12 9.78
N ASN A 185 28.01 16.24 10.23
CA ASN A 185 28.53 16.35 11.59
C ASN A 185 27.43 16.49 12.67
N GLU A 186 26.19 16.76 12.27
CA GLU A 186 25.02 16.75 13.16
C GLU A 186 24.29 15.40 13.15
N LEU A 187 24.76 14.45 12.34
CA LEU A 187 24.11 13.16 12.12
C LEU A 187 24.86 12.04 12.84
N PHE A 188 24.11 11.28 13.62
CA PHE A 188 24.58 10.15 14.38
C PHE A 188 23.74 8.93 14.03
N TRP A 189 24.34 7.75 14.05
CA TRP A 189 23.65 6.53 13.73
C TRP A 189 24.06 5.39 14.65
N ARG A 190 23.16 4.43 14.81
CA ARG A 190 23.46 3.15 15.45
C ARG A 190 22.83 2.02 14.64
N SER A 191 23.42 0.83 14.71
CA SER A 191 22.78 -0.35 14.11
C SER A 191 21.63 -0.84 14.99
N ILE A 192 20.49 -1.16 14.39
CA ILE A 192 19.29 -1.66 15.07
C ILE A 192 19.50 -3.15 15.37
N ARG A 193 20.10 -3.45 16.54
CA ARG A 193 20.36 -4.81 17.01
C ARG A 193 20.18 -4.91 18.51
N SER A 194 19.69 -6.07 18.96
CA SER A 194 19.47 -6.32 20.38
C SER A 194 20.75 -6.07 21.19
N GLY A 195 20.64 -5.24 22.23
CA GLY A 195 21.74 -4.90 23.13
C GLY A 195 22.74 -3.86 22.59
N ASN A 196 22.56 -3.32 21.38
CA ASN A 196 23.45 -2.27 20.87
C ASN A 196 22.95 -0.86 21.23
N ASN A 197 23.75 -0.15 22.04
CA ASN A 197 23.48 1.24 22.44
C ASN A 197 24.55 2.23 21.94
N SER A 198 25.49 1.78 21.10
CA SER A 198 26.59 2.62 20.63
C SER A 198 26.19 3.46 19.43
N TRP A 199 26.29 4.79 19.60
CA TRP A 199 26.08 5.78 18.55
C TRP A 199 27.41 6.18 17.89
N PHE A 200 27.40 6.31 16.57
CA PHE A 200 28.53 6.72 15.75
C PHE A 200 28.19 7.98 14.96
N SER A 201 29.15 8.89 14.80
CA SER A 201 28.94 10.04 13.91
C SER A 201 29.07 9.60 12.45
N VAL A 202 28.15 10.07 11.60
CA VAL A 202 28.22 9.86 10.14
C VAL A 202 29.52 10.42 9.56
N ALA A 203 30.01 11.54 10.11
CA ALA A 203 31.27 12.16 9.70
C ALA A 203 32.51 11.30 10.00
N SER A 204 32.41 10.34 10.93
CA SER A 204 33.53 9.46 11.32
C SER A 204 33.45 8.08 10.68
N VAL A 205 32.26 7.50 10.62
CA VAL A 205 32.04 6.16 10.07
C VAL A 205 30.74 6.17 9.27
N MET A 206 30.83 5.77 8.01
CA MET A 206 29.65 5.73 7.13
C MET A 206 28.67 4.63 7.58
N PRO A 207 27.36 4.94 7.64
CA PRO A 207 26.35 3.97 8.06
C PRO A 207 26.19 2.81 7.08
N LYS A 208 25.85 1.63 7.60
CA LYS A 208 25.58 0.42 6.81
C LYS A 208 24.55 -0.48 7.50
N GLY A 209 23.71 -1.12 6.69
CA GLY A 209 22.69 -2.08 7.13
C GLY A 209 21.47 -1.40 7.74
N GLN A 210 20.71 -2.15 8.54
CA GLN A 210 19.58 -1.63 9.33
C GLN A 210 20.10 -0.72 10.45
N ILE A 211 19.69 0.55 10.39
CA ILE A 211 20.17 1.59 11.29
C ILE A 211 19.04 2.49 11.76
N GLU A 212 19.25 3.08 12.94
CA GLU A 212 18.56 4.28 13.38
C GLU A 212 19.53 5.45 13.17
N VAL A 213 19.04 6.52 12.57
CA VAL A 213 19.75 7.80 12.42
C VAL A 213 19.08 8.85 13.27
N ARG A 214 19.87 9.69 13.93
CA ARG A 214 19.43 10.89 14.64
C ARG A 214 20.15 12.14 14.15
N ARG A 215 19.43 13.26 14.14
CA ARG A 215 20.03 14.59 14.12
C ARG A 215 20.16 15.09 15.55
N ILE A 216 21.38 15.40 15.98
CA ILE A 216 21.67 15.94 17.31
C ILE A 216 22.34 17.30 17.16
N VAL A 217 21.75 18.32 17.79
CA VAL A 217 22.29 19.68 17.80
C VAL A 217 22.29 20.18 19.24
N ASN A 218 23.44 20.67 19.72
CA ASN A 218 23.60 21.14 21.11
C ASN A 218 23.19 20.12 22.19
N GLY A 219 23.34 18.82 21.91
CA GLY A 219 22.93 17.74 22.81
C GLY A 219 21.45 17.35 22.74
N GLU A 220 20.65 18.03 21.92
CA GLU A 220 19.21 17.77 21.75
C GLU A 220 18.95 16.94 20.50
N VAL A 221 18.10 15.92 20.62
CA VAL A 221 17.63 15.13 19.48
C VAL A 221 16.50 15.88 18.77
N LEU A 222 16.73 16.23 17.50
CA LEU A 222 15.78 16.96 16.66
C LEU A 222 15.05 16.06 15.65
N PHE A 223 15.62 14.90 15.32
CA PHE A 223 15.10 13.95 14.35
C PHE A 223 15.57 12.55 14.71
N SER A 224 14.72 11.54 14.49
CA SER A 224 15.10 10.12 14.47
C SER A 224 14.36 9.42 13.34
N GLY A 225 15.04 8.52 12.64
CA GLY A 225 14.46 7.70 11.58
C GLY A 225 15.16 6.35 11.45
N LYS A 226 14.45 5.34 10.97
CA LYS A 226 14.97 3.99 10.74
C LYS A 226 15.06 3.74 9.24
N VAL A 227 16.21 3.24 8.78
CA VAL A 227 16.48 2.97 7.36
C VAL A 227 17.41 1.78 7.19
N VAL A 228 17.47 1.24 5.98
CA VAL A 228 18.49 0.28 5.58
C VAL A 228 19.43 0.92 4.57
N ILE A 229 20.73 0.89 4.85
CA ILE A 229 21.76 1.43 3.97
C ILE A 229 22.57 0.31 3.33
N LEU A 230 22.49 0.20 2.01
CA LEU A 230 23.27 -0.75 1.22
C LEU A 230 24.56 -0.11 0.68
N PRO A 231 25.62 -0.89 0.42
CA PRO A 231 26.80 -0.40 -0.30
C PRO A 231 26.44 0.33 -1.60
N ALA A 232 27.22 1.35 -1.97
CA ALA A 232 26.91 2.14 -3.16
C ALA A 232 26.99 1.32 -4.46
N ASP A 233 27.86 0.32 -4.49
CA ASP A 233 28.07 -0.65 -5.55
C ASP A 233 27.11 -1.84 -5.49
N PHE A 234 26.23 -1.93 -4.48
CA PHE A 234 25.26 -3.03 -4.37
C PHE A 234 24.30 -3.04 -5.56
N ASP A 235 24.20 -4.15 -6.27
CA ASP A 235 23.35 -4.30 -7.44
C ASP A 235 22.65 -5.65 -7.44
N ILE A 236 21.47 -5.71 -8.07
CA ILE A 236 20.69 -6.92 -8.26
C ILE A 236 20.42 -7.08 -9.75
N GLN A 237 20.93 -8.16 -10.33
CA GLN A 237 20.65 -8.52 -11.72
C GLN A 237 19.81 -9.80 -11.76
N ILE A 238 18.70 -9.74 -12.47
CA ILE A 238 17.79 -10.88 -12.69
C ILE A 238 17.95 -11.29 -14.14
N ILE A 239 18.48 -12.49 -14.36
CA ILE A 239 18.87 -13.01 -15.67
C ILE A 239 18.04 -14.26 -15.97
N PRO A 240 16.95 -14.14 -16.73
CA PRO A 240 16.17 -15.29 -17.14
C PRO A 240 16.91 -16.09 -18.22
N GLU A 241 16.96 -17.41 -18.07
CA GLU A 241 17.54 -18.33 -19.05
C GLU A 241 16.47 -19.10 -19.82
N THR A 242 15.43 -19.54 -19.12
CA THR A 242 14.25 -20.23 -19.67
C THR A 242 12.98 -19.89 -18.87
N ALA A 243 11.84 -20.46 -19.25
CA ALA A 243 10.59 -20.35 -18.49
C ALA A 243 10.63 -21.09 -17.13
N GLN A 244 11.68 -21.86 -16.84
CA GLN A 244 11.82 -22.65 -15.61
C GLN A 244 13.15 -22.42 -14.89
N GLN A 245 14.07 -21.70 -15.51
CA GLN A 245 15.44 -21.53 -15.03
C GLN A 245 15.93 -20.10 -15.25
N GLY A 246 16.80 -19.69 -14.35
CA GLY A 246 17.64 -18.52 -14.56
C GLY A 246 18.47 -18.24 -13.33
N VAL A 247 19.10 -17.08 -13.35
CA VAL A 247 20.13 -16.68 -12.40
C VAL A 247 19.81 -15.32 -11.82
N ILE A 248 20.00 -15.16 -10.52
CA ILE A 248 20.10 -13.85 -9.89
C ILE A 248 21.55 -13.63 -9.51
N VAL A 249 22.11 -12.46 -9.85
CA VAL A 249 23.45 -12.04 -9.43
C VAL A 249 23.29 -10.88 -8.46
N LEU A 250 23.80 -11.06 -7.25
CA LEU A 250 23.97 -10.00 -6.27
C LEU A 250 25.43 -9.56 -6.30
N SER A 251 25.70 -8.29 -6.61
CA SER A 251 27.06 -7.72 -6.59
C SER A 251 27.17 -6.62 -5.53
N GLY A 252 28.40 -6.21 -5.21
CA GLY A 252 28.65 -5.17 -4.18
C GLY A 252 28.34 -5.65 -2.75
N ILE A 253 28.42 -6.96 -2.51
CA ILE A 253 28.14 -7.60 -1.21
C ILE A 253 29.42 -7.92 -0.43
N THR A 254 30.42 -7.05 -0.51
CA THR A 254 31.71 -7.22 0.17
C THR A 254 31.53 -7.50 1.67
N ASP A 255 32.21 -8.54 2.15
CA ASP A 255 32.14 -9.05 3.54
C ASP A 255 30.71 -9.43 4.01
N ALA A 256 29.81 -9.72 3.07
CA ALA A 256 28.48 -10.25 3.37
C ALA A 256 28.43 -11.77 3.19
N ARG A 257 27.61 -12.41 4.00
CA ARG A 257 27.13 -13.77 3.82
C ARG A 257 25.71 -13.72 3.29
N VAL A 258 25.42 -14.51 2.25
CA VAL A 258 24.07 -14.67 1.71
C VAL A 258 23.60 -16.08 2.07
N ASP A 259 22.49 -16.17 2.78
CA ASP A 259 21.87 -17.42 3.20
C ASP A 259 20.45 -17.55 2.62
N LYS A 260 20.01 -18.78 2.38
CA LYS A 260 18.61 -19.08 2.04
C LYS A 260 17.74 -18.99 3.28
N TYR A 261 16.51 -18.50 3.13
CA TYR A 261 15.47 -18.78 4.10
C TYR A 261 14.96 -20.22 3.93
N SER A 262 14.40 -20.80 4.99
CA SER A 262 13.97 -22.21 5.08
C SER A 262 13.03 -22.69 3.96
N ASN A 263 12.34 -21.77 3.28
CA ASN A 263 11.37 -22.09 2.24
C ASN A 263 12.00 -22.26 0.84
N ASN A 264 13.27 -21.87 0.64
CA ASN A 264 13.93 -21.90 -0.68
C ASN A 264 14.67 -23.23 -0.97
N GLU A 265 14.13 -24.39 -0.60
CA GLU A 265 14.87 -25.67 -0.61
C GLU A 265 15.50 -26.04 -1.98
N LYS A 266 14.97 -25.54 -3.11
CA LYS A 266 15.42 -25.87 -4.47
C LYS A 266 16.29 -24.82 -5.17
N VAL A 267 16.67 -23.73 -4.51
CA VAL A 267 17.64 -22.75 -5.04
C VAL A 267 19.06 -23.27 -4.83
N THR A 268 20.04 -22.96 -5.68
CA THR A 268 21.46 -23.21 -5.39
C THR A 268 22.19 -21.88 -5.24
N LEU A 269 22.90 -21.69 -4.12
CA LEU A 269 23.72 -20.49 -3.90
C LEU A 269 25.18 -20.83 -4.23
N LYS A 270 25.79 -20.02 -5.09
CA LYS A 270 27.23 -20.03 -5.38
C LYS A 270 27.77 -18.64 -5.10
N SER A 271 28.50 -18.51 -4.01
CA SER A 271 29.17 -17.26 -3.65
C SER A 271 30.57 -17.24 -4.27
N ASP A 272 30.86 -16.23 -5.11
CA ASP A 272 32.22 -15.92 -5.54
C ASP A 272 32.77 -14.79 -4.67
N TYR A 273 33.53 -15.18 -3.66
CA TYR A 273 34.16 -14.26 -2.72
C TYR A 273 35.27 -13.39 -3.34
N LEU A 274 35.81 -13.76 -4.51
CA LEU A 274 36.84 -12.97 -5.19
C LEU A 274 36.23 -11.83 -5.99
N GLN A 275 35.02 -12.03 -6.54
CA GLN A 275 34.30 -11.00 -7.30
C GLN A 275 33.34 -10.17 -6.44
N ASN A 276 33.20 -10.48 -5.14
CA ASN A 276 32.17 -9.90 -4.25
C ASN A 276 30.76 -10.08 -4.82
N GLU A 277 30.53 -11.24 -5.43
CA GLU A 277 29.27 -11.61 -6.07
C GLU A 277 28.68 -12.87 -5.44
N CYS A 278 27.36 -12.91 -5.37
CA CYS A 278 26.61 -14.11 -5.05
C CYS A 278 25.70 -14.43 -6.22
N VAL A 279 25.96 -15.58 -6.83
CA VAL A 279 25.18 -16.13 -7.93
C VAL A 279 24.17 -17.11 -7.35
N ILE A 280 22.90 -16.87 -7.64
CA ILE A 280 21.77 -17.66 -7.17
C ILE A 280 21.19 -18.38 -8.38
N ASP A 281 21.58 -19.65 -8.54
CA ASP A 281 21.08 -20.52 -9.59
C ASP A 281 19.69 -21.03 -9.20
N CYS A 282 18.70 -20.63 -9.98
CA CYS A 282 17.31 -21.04 -9.79
C CYS A 282 16.98 -22.11 -10.83
N ASN A 283 17.16 -23.37 -10.46
CA ASN A 283 16.87 -24.50 -11.34
C ASN A 283 15.75 -25.32 -10.73
N SER A 284 14.51 -25.08 -11.15
CA SER A 284 13.45 -26.00 -10.77
C SER A 284 12.26 -25.95 -11.72
N SER A 285 11.93 -27.10 -12.28
CA SER A 285 10.65 -27.39 -12.93
C SER A 285 9.49 -27.56 -11.91
N GLN A 286 9.73 -27.43 -10.60
CA GLN A 286 8.81 -27.84 -9.53
C GLN A 286 8.78 -26.90 -8.30
N MET A 287 9.19 -25.64 -8.39
CA MET A 287 9.05 -24.70 -7.29
C MET A 287 7.65 -24.09 -7.33
N LEU A 288 6.85 -24.42 -6.32
CA LEU A 288 5.51 -23.86 -6.10
C LEU A 288 5.58 -22.37 -5.72
N GLU A 289 6.66 -21.92 -5.09
CA GLU A 289 6.79 -20.54 -4.59
C GLU A 289 7.24 -19.58 -5.69
N SER A 290 6.66 -18.40 -5.77
CA SER A 290 6.92 -17.43 -6.85
C SER A 290 8.07 -16.45 -6.55
N THR A 291 8.61 -16.50 -5.34
CA THR A 291 9.67 -15.63 -4.82
C THR A 291 10.81 -16.42 -4.19
N ILE A 292 11.97 -15.78 -4.05
CA ILE A 292 13.19 -16.30 -3.46
C ILE A 292 13.52 -15.39 -2.27
N ASN A 293 13.41 -15.96 -1.07
CA ASN A 293 13.65 -15.23 0.17
C ASN A 293 15.11 -15.44 0.65
N LEU A 294 15.96 -14.43 0.52
CA LEU A 294 17.35 -14.50 0.95
C LEU A 294 17.55 -13.66 2.20
N ARG A 295 18.55 -14.03 3.00
CA ARG A 295 19.09 -13.19 4.06
C ARG A 295 20.51 -12.82 3.70
N VAL A 296 20.79 -11.52 3.60
CA VAL A 296 22.15 -11.00 3.55
C VAL A 296 22.55 -10.60 4.95
N SER A 297 23.74 -10.99 5.40
CA SER A 297 24.27 -10.71 6.74
C SER A 297 25.71 -10.29 6.66
N TRP A 298 26.05 -9.12 7.19
CA TRP A 298 27.44 -8.64 7.22
C TRP A 298 28.13 -9.00 8.53
N LYS A 299 29.47 -9.04 8.50
CA LYS A 299 30.31 -9.30 9.70
C LYS A 299 30.02 -8.35 10.85
N ASP A 300 29.64 -7.12 10.53
CA ASP A 300 29.31 -6.14 11.55
C ASP A 300 28.09 -6.55 12.35
N GLY A 301 27.26 -7.49 11.86
CA GLY A 301 26.04 -8.09 12.41
C GLY A 301 24.74 -7.55 11.79
N SER A 302 24.83 -6.55 10.91
CA SER A 302 23.68 -6.06 10.15
C SER A 302 23.13 -7.16 9.22
N ASN A 303 21.82 -7.17 9.03
CA ASN A 303 21.17 -8.11 8.12
C ASN A 303 20.09 -7.42 7.29
N LEU A 304 19.77 -8.03 6.16
CA LEU A 304 18.72 -7.61 5.24
C LEU A 304 17.99 -8.86 4.74
N LYS A 305 16.67 -8.83 4.80
CA LYS A 305 15.82 -9.79 4.09
C LYS A 305 15.64 -9.29 2.67
N LEU A 306 15.93 -10.15 1.69
CA LEU A 306 15.66 -9.89 0.29
C LEU A 306 14.55 -10.81 -0.16
N LEU A 307 13.48 -10.27 -0.72
CA LEU A 307 12.43 -11.05 -1.35
C LEU A 307 12.49 -10.79 -2.85
N LEU A 308 13.24 -11.63 -3.55
CA LEU A 308 13.51 -11.46 -4.97
C LEU A 308 12.56 -12.31 -5.79
N PRO A 309 12.04 -11.84 -6.92
CA PRO A 309 11.21 -12.66 -7.78
C PRO A 309 12.08 -13.71 -8.49
N LYS A 310 11.47 -14.83 -8.89
CA LYS A 310 12.20 -15.84 -9.67
C LYS A 310 12.77 -15.26 -10.98
N PRO A 311 14.00 -15.62 -11.37
CA PRO A 311 14.60 -15.21 -12.63
C PRO A 311 14.10 -16.09 -13.78
N VAL A 312 12.80 -16.19 -14.00
CA VAL A 312 12.23 -16.96 -15.13
C VAL A 312 11.75 -16.02 -16.22
N SER A 313 11.90 -16.45 -17.48
CA SER A 313 11.36 -15.70 -18.61
C SER A 313 9.84 -15.81 -18.66
N GLY A 314 9.16 -14.71 -18.95
CA GLY A 314 7.70 -14.66 -19.10
C GLY A 314 7.08 -13.50 -18.35
N GLY A 315 5.77 -13.35 -18.53
CA GLY A 315 4.95 -12.38 -17.82
C GLY A 315 4.69 -12.79 -16.38
N ARG A 316 4.49 -11.82 -15.49
CA ARG A 316 4.04 -12.01 -14.11
C ARG A 316 3.37 -10.76 -13.56
N PHE A 317 2.49 -10.94 -12.58
CA PHE A 317 1.89 -9.86 -11.81
C PHE A 317 2.48 -9.84 -10.41
N VAL A 318 2.87 -8.67 -9.92
CA VAL A 318 3.52 -8.49 -8.62
C VAL A 318 2.62 -7.59 -7.77
N SER A 319 2.14 -8.09 -6.63
CA SER A 319 1.27 -7.34 -5.72
C SER A 319 2.08 -6.37 -4.83
N ASN A 320 1.41 -5.55 -4.02
CA ASN A 320 2.07 -4.55 -3.17
C ASN A 320 2.96 -5.19 -2.08
N ASP A 321 2.54 -6.35 -1.57
CA ASP A 321 3.29 -7.22 -0.67
C ASP A 321 4.38 -8.02 -1.42
N GLY A 322 4.53 -7.74 -2.72
CA GLY A 322 5.35 -8.33 -3.77
C GLY A 322 5.36 -9.85 -3.78
N SER A 323 4.22 -10.44 -3.46
CA SER A 323 3.85 -11.75 -3.97
C SER A 323 3.77 -11.71 -5.50
N VAL A 324 4.20 -12.79 -6.13
CA VAL A 324 4.25 -12.90 -7.60
C VAL A 324 3.21 -13.92 -8.05
N HIS A 325 2.45 -13.57 -9.08
CA HIS A 325 1.31 -14.34 -9.60
C HIS A 325 1.44 -14.52 -11.11
N PHE A 326 1.15 -15.72 -11.59
CA PHE A 326 1.16 -16.05 -13.04
C PHE A 326 -0.26 -16.22 -13.59
N ASP A 327 -1.25 -16.34 -12.71
CA ASP A 327 -2.66 -16.28 -12.99
C ASP A 327 -3.41 -15.71 -11.78
N GLY A 328 -4.69 -15.39 -11.95
CA GLY A 328 -5.56 -15.02 -10.85
C GLY A 328 -6.62 -13.99 -11.21
N VAL A 329 -7.27 -13.46 -10.18
CA VAL A 329 -8.31 -12.44 -10.26
C VAL A 329 -7.90 -11.23 -9.43
N ALA A 330 -8.09 -10.03 -9.97
CA ALA A 330 -7.95 -8.78 -9.24
C ALA A 330 -9.21 -7.93 -9.40
N SER A 331 -9.56 -7.17 -8.36
CA SER A 331 -10.59 -6.14 -8.46
C SER A 331 -9.98 -4.85 -8.96
N ILE A 332 -10.71 -4.13 -9.81
CA ILE A 332 -10.37 -2.77 -10.25
C ILE A 332 -10.11 -1.83 -9.06
N ALA A 333 -10.81 -2.05 -7.93
CA ALA A 333 -10.65 -1.27 -6.71
C ALA A 333 -9.35 -1.52 -5.94
N HIS A 334 -8.67 -2.64 -6.20
CA HIS A 334 -7.45 -3.07 -5.51
C HIS A 334 -6.28 -3.27 -6.48
N LEU A 335 -6.25 -2.57 -7.62
CA LEU A 335 -5.06 -2.59 -8.50
C LEU A 335 -3.88 -1.77 -7.97
N HIS A 336 -4.04 -1.08 -6.84
CA HIS A 336 -2.97 -0.28 -6.25
C HIS A 336 -1.80 -1.17 -5.83
N GLY A 337 -0.61 -0.86 -6.34
CA GLY A 337 0.59 -1.66 -6.11
C GLY A 337 0.58 -3.03 -6.80
N VAL A 338 -0.28 -3.25 -7.79
CA VAL A 338 -0.16 -4.39 -8.70
C VAL A 338 0.58 -3.97 -9.96
N ASP A 339 1.78 -4.51 -10.12
CA ASP A 339 2.63 -4.26 -11.29
C ASP A 339 2.64 -5.47 -12.21
N ALA A 340 2.61 -5.21 -13.51
CA ALA A 340 2.76 -6.23 -14.54
C ALA A 340 4.20 -6.19 -15.06
N GLU A 341 4.93 -7.28 -14.87
CA GLU A 341 6.35 -7.40 -15.23
C GLU A 341 6.54 -8.48 -16.30
N LEU A 342 7.36 -8.18 -17.31
CA LEU A 342 7.79 -9.10 -18.35
C LEU A 342 9.31 -9.22 -18.33
N LEU A 343 9.80 -10.43 -18.07
CA LEU A 343 11.22 -10.76 -18.15
C LEU A 343 11.54 -11.51 -19.43
N THR A 344 12.51 -10.99 -20.18
CA THR A 344 12.91 -11.54 -21.48
C THR A 344 14.36 -12.03 -21.46
N ILE A 345 14.62 -13.15 -22.15
CA ILE A 345 15.97 -13.73 -22.25
C ILE A 345 16.91 -12.81 -23.06
N SER A 346 16.35 -12.07 -24.03
CA SER A 346 17.04 -11.09 -24.87
C SER A 346 16.38 -9.72 -24.77
N CYS A 347 17.19 -8.65 -24.69
CA CYS A 347 16.73 -7.24 -24.63
C CYS A 347 16.01 -6.73 -25.90
N ALA A 348 15.67 -7.61 -26.84
CA ALA A 348 15.20 -7.24 -28.16
C ALA A 348 13.70 -7.52 -28.29
N GLY A 349 12.92 -6.45 -28.41
CA GLY A 349 11.45 -6.49 -28.60
C GLY A 349 10.71 -5.72 -27.52
N LYS A 350 9.58 -5.11 -27.89
CA LYS A 350 8.70 -4.46 -26.93
C LYS A 350 7.67 -5.47 -26.40
N GLY A 351 7.44 -5.40 -25.10
CA GLY A 351 6.37 -6.11 -24.41
C GLY A 351 5.15 -5.21 -24.31
N TYR A 352 3.98 -5.83 -24.36
CA TYR A 352 2.70 -5.17 -24.21
C TYR A 352 1.78 -6.03 -23.34
N LEU A 353 0.86 -5.39 -22.65
CA LEU A 353 -0.32 -6.03 -22.10
C LEU A 353 -1.42 -5.95 -23.12
N ASN A 354 -1.89 -7.11 -23.57
CA ASN A 354 -3.10 -7.22 -24.35
C ASN A 354 -4.28 -7.36 -23.38
N ILE A 355 -5.23 -6.44 -23.46
CA ILE A 355 -6.41 -6.40 -22.60
C ILE A 355 -7.63 -6.64 -23.47
N GLU A 356 -8.44 -7.63 -23.11
CA GLU A 356 -9.68 -7.95 -23.79
C GLU A 356 -10.83 -7.94 -22.79
N LEU A 357 -11.90 -7.19 -23.12
CA LEU A 357 -13.16 -7.32 -22.39
C LEU A 357 -13.87 -8.61 -22.83
N LEU A 358 -13.96 -9.57 -21.91
CA LEU A 358 -14.74 -10.79 -22.05
C LEU A 358 -16.14 -10.57 -21.48
N ASP A 359 -17.11 -10.48 -22.39
CA ASP A 359 -18.50 -10.21 -22.04
C ASP A 359 -19.45 -10.87 -23.06
N GLU A 360 -20.58 -11.37 -22.55
CA GLU A 360 -21.61 -12.02 -23.36
C GLU A 360 -22.59 -10.97 -23.88
N ASN A 361 -22.29 -10.40 -25.04
CA ASN A 361 -23.15 -9.42 -25.70
C ASN A 361 -24.29 -10.12 -26.47
N PRO A 362 -25.57 -9.91 -26.11
CA PRO A 362 -26.71 -10.54 -26.79
C PRO A 362 -26.89 -10.08 -28.26
N MET A 363 -26.22 -9.00 -28.67
CA MET A 363 -26.29 -8.44 -30.02
C MET A 363 -25.18 -8.93 -30.97
N SER A 364 -24.28 -9.82 -30.52
CA SER A 364 -23.15 -10.30 -31.34
C SER A 364 -22.72 -11.73 -30.96
N GLU A 365 -22.52 -12.57 -31.97
CA GLU A 365 -21.99 -13.95 -31.79
C GLU A 365 -20.48 -13.98 -31.43
N LYS A 366 -19.77 -12.85 -31.47
CA LYS A 366 -18.34 -12.75 -31.11
C LYS A 366 -18.18 -11.98 -29.80
N PHE A 367 -17.71 -12.66 -28.77
CA PHE A 367 -17.52 -12.22 -27.37
C PHE A 367 -16.37 -11.20 -27.12
N HIS A 368 -15.83 -10.57 -28.18
CA HIS A 368 -14.63 -9.71 -28.10
C HIS A 368 -14.94 -8.32 -28.70
N TYR A 369 -15.42 -7.37 -27.90
CA TYR A 369 -15.82 -6.04 -28.38
C TYR A 369 -14.80 -4.93 -28.14
N LEU A 370 -13.98 -5.07 -27.10
CA LEU A 370 -13.11 -4.01 -26.66
C LEU A 370 -11.74 -4.59 -26.34
N HIS A 371 -10.73 -4.16 -27.09
CA HIS A 371 -9.35 -4.54 -26.88
C HIS A 371 -8.47 -3.30 -26.73
N ALA A 372 -7.42 -3.41 -25.92
CA ALA A 372 -6.40 -2.39 -25.78
C ALA A 372 -5.03 -3.04 -25.60
N ASP A 373 -4.01 -2.48 -26.23
CA ASP A 373 -2.62 -2.89 -26.03
C ASP A 373 -1.89 -1.78 -25.25
N ILE A 374 -1.32 -2.13 -24.10
CA ILE A 374 -0.59 -1.20 -23.23
C ILE A 374 0.90 -1.54 -23.27
N PRO A 375 1.78 -0.64 -23.73
CA PRO A 375 3.22 -0.92 -23.78
C PRO A 375 3.81 -1.04 -22.38
N LEU A 376 4.68 -2.03 -22.18
CA LEU A 376 5.52 -2.13 -20.99
C LEU A 376 6.74 -1.21 -21.12
N LEU A 377 7.20 -0.67 -19.99
CA LEU A 377 8.30 0.28 -19.93
C LEU A 377 9.58 -0.40 -19.42
N SER A 378 10.71 -0.15 -20.07
CA SER A 378 12.00 -0.67 -19.62
C SER A 378 12.60 0.25 -18.56
N GLY A 379 13.04 -0.34 -17.45
CA GLY A 379 13.78 0.36 -16.39
C GLY A 379 15.30 0.31 -16.61
N ARG A 380 16.07 0.35 -15.52
CA ARG A 380 17.54 0.17 -15.55
C ARG A 380 17.96 -1.23 -15.99
N ASN A 381 17.14 -2.24 -15.71
CA ASN A 381 17.35 -3.59 -16.22
C ASN A 381 16.66 -3.71 -17.59
N GLU A 382 17.44 -3.69 -18.67
CA GLU A 382 16.94 -3.77 -20.04
C GLU A 382 16.12 -5.04 -20.35
N LYS A 383 16.27 -6.09 -19.54
CA LYS A 383 15.53 -7.36 -19.69
C LYS A 383 14.19 -7.37 -18.96
N LEU A 384 13.97 -6.42 -18.04
CA LEU A 384 12.74 -6.26 -17.27
C LEU A 384 11.94 -5.09 -17.85
N GLN A 385 10.76 -5.40 -18.37
CA GLN A 385 9.79 -4.39 -18.79
C GLN A 385 8.59 -4.46 -17.85
N GLN A 386 8.12 -3.31 -17.36
CA GLN A 386 7.07 -3.27 -16.35
C GLN A 386 6.11 -2.11 -16.57
N ILE A 387 4.92 -2.22 -16.00
CA ILE A 387 3.97 -1.12 -15.86
C ILE A 387 3.09 -1.35 -14.65
N SER A 388 2.69 -0.28 -13.98
CA SER A 388 1.68 -0.39 -12.94
C SER A 388 0.28 -0.53 -13.56
N LEU A 389 -0.50 -1.49 -13.10
CA LEU A 389 -1.89 -1.62 -13.59
C LEU A 389 -2.75 -0.45 -13.10
N TYR A 390 -2.41 0.15 -11.96
CA TYR A 390 -3.12 1.31 -11.43
C TYR A 390 -2.94 2.56 -12.30
N GLU A 391 -1.78 2.72 -12.96
CA GLU A 391 -1.55 3.76 -13.98
C GLU A 391 -2.50 3.62 -15.18
N ASN A 392 -3.23 2.51 -15.30
CA ASN A 392 -4.20 2.30 -16.36
C ASN A 392 -5.62 2.13 -15.81
N TYR A 393 -5.85 2.51 -14.55
CA TYR A 393 -7.13 2.36 -13.87
C TYR A 393 -8.29 2.97 -14.67
N ASN A 394 -8.16 4.21 -15.16
CA ASN A 394 -9.27 4.85 -15.88
C ASN A 394 -9.63 4.12 -17.17
N LEU A 395 -8.63 3.63 -17.90
CA LEU A 395 -8.85 2.82 -19.10
C LEU A 395 -9.56 1.53 -18.72
N LEU A 396 -8.98 0.75 -17.80
CA LEU A 396 -9.53 -0.52 -17.33
C LEU A 396 -10.95 -0.35 -16.78
N ASN A 397 -11.19 0.68 -15.98
CA ASN A 397 -12.50 0.99 -15.44
C ASN A 397 -13.49 1.39 -16.55
N ALA A 398 -13.08 2.23 -17.52
CA ALA A 398 -13.93 2.58 -18.65
C ALA A 398 -14.30 1.34 -19.49
N MET A 399 -13.33 0.46 -19.75
CA MET A 399 -13.58 -0.82 -20.44
C MET A 399 -14.58 -1.68 -19.66
N LEU A 400 -14.41 -1.80 -18.34
CA LEU A 400 -15.36 -2.52 -17.48
C LEU A 400 -16.74 -1.87 -17.50
N VAL A 401 -16.86 -0.54 -17.45
CA VAL A 401 -18.13 0.22 -17.49
C VAL A 401 -18.89 -0.06 -18.79
N CYS A 402 -18.19 -0.26 -19.91
CA CYS A 402 -18.80 -0.65 -21.19
C CYS A 402 -19.37 -2.07 -21.22
N ALA A 403 -19.11 -2.88 -20.19
CA ALA A 403 -19.62 -4.25 -20.12
C ALA A 403 -21.13 -4.30 -19.84
N TRP A 404 -21.79 -5.26 -20.48
CA TRP A 404 -23.21 -5.59 -20.39
C TRP A 404 -23.55 -6.33 -19.09
N LYS A 405 -22.68 -7.22 -18.61
CA LYS A 405 -22.85 -7.92 -17.32
C LYS A 405 -21.95 -7.39 -16.21
N ASN A 406 -22.43 -7.44 -14.96
CA ASN A 406 -21.63 -7.07 -13.78
C ASN A 406 -20.46 -8.01 -13.48
N ASP A 407 -20.54 -9.27 -13.90
CA ASP A 407 -19.49 -10.27 -13.71
C ASP A 407 -18.52 -10.37 -14.89
N SER A 408 -18.66 -9.46 -15.86
CA SER A 408 -17.73 -9.31 -16.97
C SER A 408 -16.30 -9.11 -16.48
N THR A 409 -15.36 -9.57 -17.29
CA THR A 409 -13.97 -9.66 -16.89
C THR A 409 -13.10 -9.05 -17.98
N LEU A 410 -12.14 -8.20 -17.58
CA LEU A 410 -11.03 -7.87 -18.45
C LEU A 410 -9.97 -8.94 -18.32
N ARG A 411 -9.70 -9.64 -19.41
CA ARG A 411 -8.58 -10.56 -19.49
C ARG A 411 -7.34 -9.76 -19.89
N VAL A 412 -6.30 -9.84 -19.08
CA VAL A 412 -5.01 -9.18 -19.30
C VAL A 412 -3.96 -10.24 -19.53
N ASP A 413 -3.44 -10.30 -20.75
CA ASP A 413 -2.41 -11.25 -21.17
C ASP A 413 -1.13 -10.49 -21.56
N PHE A 414 0.04 -11.09 -21.32
CA PHE A 414 1.28 -10.53 -21.85
C PHE A 414 1.48 -10.91 -23.32
N TYR A 415 2.00 -9.97 -24.10
CA TYR A 415 2.40 -10.16 -25.47
C TYR A 415 3.78 -9.56 -25.72
N SER A 416 4.60 -10.24 -26.52
CA SER A 416 5.88 -9.72 -27.00
C SER A 416 5.97 -9.84 -28.52
N ASP A 417 6.49 -8.80 -29.17
CA ASP A 417 6.68 -8.79 -30.63
C ASP A 417 7.47 -9.98 -31.17
N ARG A 418 8.41 -10.51 -30.37
CA ARG A 418 9.29 -11.62 -30.77
C ARG A 418 8.82 -12.99 -30.30
N PHE A 419 8.18 -13.05 -29.14
CA PHE A 419 7.84 -14.32 -28.49
C PHE A 419 6.33 -14.63 -28.54
N GLY A 420 5.51 -13.69 -29.02
CA GLY A 420 4.07 -13.83 -29.11
C GLY A 420 3.39 -13.71 -27.75
N LYS A 421 2.23 -14.34 -27.62
CA LYS A 421 1.40 -14.34 -26.41
C LYS A 421 2.00 -15.23 -25.33
N ASP A 422 2.16 -14.69 -24.12
CA ASP A 422 2.54 -15.43 -22.93
C ASP A 422 1.34 -16.21 -22.37
N LYS A 423 1.60 -17.19 -21.49
CA LYS A 423 0.54 -17.98 -20.83
C LYS A 423 -0.02 -17.29 -19.58
N THR A 424 0.68 -16.28 -19.07
CA THR A 424 0.26 -15.55 -17.87
C THR A 424 -0.91 -14.64 -18.16
N THR A 425 -1.95 -14.78 -17.33
CA THR A 425 -3.24 -14.11 -17.51
C THR A 425 -3.76 -13.57 -16.18
N LEU A 426 -4.10 -12.29 -16.10
CA LEU A 426 -4.85 -11.73 -14.97
C LEU A 426 -6.26 -11.39 -15.41
N ASN A 427 -7.24 -11.77 -14.59
CA ASN A 427 -8.63 -11.41 -14.78
C ASN A 427 -8.99 -10.22 -13.88
N ILE A 428 -9.22 -9.05 -14.45
CA ILE A 428 -9.64 -7.86 -13.70
C ILE A 428 -11.17 -7.76 -13.73
N LYS A 429 -11.77 -7.69 -12.54
CA LYS A 429 -13.22 -7.60 -12.33
C LYS A 429 -13.60 -6.31 -11.61
N ARG A 430 -14.90 -5.98 -11.62
CA ARG A 430 -15.44 -4.81 -10.90
C ARG A 430 -15.44 -4.97 -9.37
N TYR A 431 -15.52 -6.21 -8.90
CA TYR A 431 -15.71 -6.56 -7.49
C TYR A 431 -14.65 -7.57 -7.04
N ASP A 432 -14.38 -7.61 -5.74
CA ASP A 432 -13.40 -8.51 -5.11
C ASP A 432 -13.86 -9.97 -5.12
N GLY A 433 -15.17 -10.19 -5.17
CA GLY A 433 -15.77 -11.51 -5.26
C GLY A 433 -17.23 -11.47 -5.67
N ARG A 434 -17.89 -12.62 -5.53
CA ARG A 434 -19.30 -12.81 -5.85
C ARG A 434 -20.00 -13.64 -4.78
N PHE A 435 -21.32 -13.54 -4.74
CA PHE A 435 -22.12 -14.50 -3.98
C PHE A 435 -22.31 -15.79 -4.78
N ILE A 436 -22.15 -16.93 -4.11
CA ILE A 436 -22.60 -18.25 -4.57
C ILE A 436 -23.82 -18.64 -3.76
N GLU A 437 -24.89 -19.01 -4.45
CA GLU A 437 -26.12 -19.47 -3.81
C GLU A 437 -26.11 -20.99 -3.61
N GLY A 438 -26.54 -21.43 -2.42
CA GLY A 438 -26.95 -22.82 -2.14
C GLY A 438 -27.99 -22.84 -1.03
N ASP A 439 -29.01 -23.70 -1.10
CA ASP A 439 -30.05 -23.95 -0.08
C ASP A 439 -30.41 -22.77 0.85
N GLU A 440 -30.97 -21.68 0.29
CA GLU A 440 -31.34 -20.45 1.01
C GLU A 440 -30.19 -19.68 1.70
N ARG A 441 -28.95 -20.02 1.35
CA ARG A 441 -27.70 -19.38 1.82
C ARG A 441 -26.90 -18.73 0.70
N LEU A 442 -26.23 -17.64 1.06
CA LEU A 442 -25.21 -17.01 0.22
C LEU A 442 -23.83 -17.24 0.82
N LEU A 443 -22.97 -17.90 0.07
CA LEU A 443 -21.55 -18.01 0.32
C LEU A 443 -20.83 -16.90 -0.44
N VAL A 444 -19.69 -16.45 0.08
CA VAL A 444 -18.87 -15.46 -0.62
C VAL A 444 -17.66 -16.16 -1.21
N ASP A 445 -17.55 -16.03 -2.53
CA ASP A 445 -16.49 -16.58 -3.35
C ASP A 445 -15.57 -15.45 -3.81
N ILE A 446 -14.38 -15.44 -3.23
CA ILE A 446 -13.24 -14.60 -3.61
C ILE A 446 -12.06 -15.49 -4.04
N LYS A 447 -12.33 -16.72 -4.47
CA LYS A 447 -11.29 -17.68 -4.84
C LYS A 447 -10.39 -17.08 -5.95
N ASP A 448 -9.10 -17.37 -5.86
CA ASP A 448 -8.08 -16.94 -6.81
C ASP A 448 -7.81 -15.41 -6.83
N SER A 449 -8.28 -14.67 -5.82
CA SER A 449 -7.94 -13.26 -5.64
C SER A 449 -6.47 -13.08 -5.27
N ILE A 450 -5.74 -12.25 -6.02
CA ILE A 450 -4.31 -12.01 -5.80
C ILE A 450 -4.02 -10.80 -4.89
N VAL A 451 -5.04 -10.00 -4.56
CA VAL A 451 -4.89 -8.77 -3.76
C VAL A 451 -5.80 -8.73 -2.53
N PHE A 452 -6.97 -9.39 -2.56
CA PHE A 452 -7.93 -9.28 -1.47
C PHE A 452 -7.67 -10.33 -0.38
N PRO A 453 -7.41 -9.92 0.87
CA PRO A 453 -7.07 -10.86 1.94
C PRO A 453 -8.31 -11.62 2.45
N TYR A 454 -8.21 -12.95 2.53
CA TYR A 454 -9.32 -13.83 2.96
C TYR A 454 -9.88 -13.51 4.35
N HIS A 455 -9.06 -13.06 5.30
CA HIS A 455 -9.53 -12.76 6.66
C HIS A 455 -10.51 -11.58 6.71
N LYS A 456 -10.48 -10.65 5.74
CA LYS A 456 -11.42 -9.51 5.70
C LYS A 456 -12.87 -9.90 5.40
N ILE A 457 -13.13 -11.14 4.98
CA ILE A 457 -14.50 -11.64 4.79
C ILE A 457 -15.26 -11.69 6.12
N ASP A 458 -14.56 -11.82 7.25
CA ASP A 458 -15.20 -11.88 8.56
C ASP A 458 -15.77 -10.52 9.01
N ASP A 459 -15.22 -9.42 8.49
CA ASP A 459 -15.71 -8.06 8.74
C ASP A 459 -16.86 -7.65 7.81
N MET A 460 -17.27 -8.53 6.90
CA MET A 460 -18.23 -8.20 5.85
C MET A 460 -19.67 -8.16 6.35
N VAL A 461 -20.31 -7.02 6.08
CA VAL A 461 -21.70 -6.75 6.35
C VAL A 461 -22.50 -7.02 5.07
N VAL A 462 -23.47 -7.94 5.14
CA VAL A 462 -24.35 -8.26 4.00
C VAL A 462 -25.74 -7.71 4.27
N GLU A 463 -26.17 -6.81 3.40
CA GLU A 463 -27.47 -6.13 3.49
C GLU A 463 -28.35 -6.56 2.32
N ALA A 464 -29.62 -6.81 2.61
CA ALA A 464 -30.67 -6.97 1.62
C ALA A 464 -31.56 -5.72 1.65
N ILE A 465 -31.63 -5.03 0.52
CA ILE A 465 -32.42 -3.81 0.33
C ILE A 465 -33.64 -4.17 -0.48
N SER A 466 -34.83 -3.90 0.05
CA SER A 466 -36.08 -4.10 -0.69
C SER A 466 -36.13 -3.11 -1.85
N LEU A 467 -36.24 -3.60 -3.08
CA LEU A 467 -36.40 -2.72 -4.24
C LEU A 467 -37.82 -2.14 -4.34
N ASN A 468 -38.77 -2.65 -3.56
CA ASN A 468 -40.11 -2.04 -3.44
C ASN A 468 -40.10 -0.79 -2.57
N THR A 469 -39.25 -0.74 -1.54
CA THR A 469 -39.20 0.33 -0.53
C THR A 469 -37.77 0.53 -0.01
N PRO A 470 -36.83 0.98 -0.86
CA PRO A 470 -35.40 0.99 -0.55
C PRO A 470 -35.02 1.85 0.66
N ASP A 471 -35.72 2.98 0.86
CA ASP A 471 -35.45 3.92 1.96
C ASP A 471 -35.97 3.45 3.32
N LEU A 472 -36.86 2.45 3.33
CA LEU A 472 -37.61 2.03 4.52
C LEU A 472 -37.29 0.61 4.96
N CYS A 473 -36.76 -0.23 4.07
CA CYS A 473 -36.61 -1.65 4.33
C CYS A 473 -35.24 -2.16 3.85
N THR A 474 -34.28 -2.08 4.77
CA THR A 474 -32.98 -2.75 4.67
C THR A 474 -32.88 -3.79 5.78
N VAL A 475 -32.54 -5.03 5.41
CA VAL A 475 -32.41 -6.17 6.33
C VAL A 475 -30.96 -6.62 6.33
N LEU A 476 -30.38 -6.75 7.52
CA LEU A 476 -29.04 -7.32 7.67
C LEU A 476 -29.14 -8.86 7.65
N LEU A 477 -28.39 -9.49 6.75
CA LEU A 477 -28.32 -10.96 6.68
C LEU A 477 -27.32 -11.48 7.71
N LYS A 478 -27.75 -12.49 8.47
CA LYS A 478 -26.90 -13.12 9.49
C LYS A 478 -25.99 -14.15 8.85
N LYS A 479 -24.72 -14.14 9.23
CA LYS A 479 -23.72 -15.15 8.86
C LYS A 479 -23.70 -16.27 9.90
N ASP A 480 -23.73 -17.52 9.47
CA ASP A 480 -23.34 -18.68 10.28
C ASP A 480 -22.29 -19.53 9.56
N GLU A 481 -22.01 -20.73 10.08
CA GLU A 481 -21.01 -21.66 9.50
C GLU A 481 -21.31 -22.05 8.04
N SER A 482 -22.57 -21.94 7.61
CA SER A 482 -23.02 -22.30 6.25
C SER A 482 -23.20 -21.10 5.33
N GLY A 483 -22.91 -19.87 5.78
CA GLY A 483 -22.98 -18.65 5.00
C GLY A 483 -24.05 -17.67 5.48
N TYR A 484 -24.41 -16.71 4.62
CA TYR A 484 -25.40 -15.68 4.94
C TYR A 484 -26.82 -16.21 4.68
N ASP A 485 -27.64 -16.25 5.73
CA ASP A 485 -29.03 -16.70 5.67
C ASP A 485 -29.92 -15.65 5.02
N PHE A 486 -30.61 -16.03 3.94
CA PHE A 486 -31.63 -15.18 3.31
C PHE A 486 -33.06 -15.77 3.40
N SER A 487 -33.27 -16.84 4.14
CA SER A 487 -34.59 -17.47 4.34
C SER A 487 -35.63 -16.49 4.91
N THR A 488 -35.20 -15.55 5.75
CA THR A 488 -36.08 -14.52 6.35
C THR A 488 -36.73 -13.60 5.30
N LEU A 489 -36.08 -13.41 4.16
CA LEU A 489 -36.58 -12.55 3.09
C LEU A 489 -37.70 -13.22 2.28
N ASN A 490 -37.72 -14.56 2.19
CA ASN A 490 -38.80 -15.30 1.51
C ASN A 490 -40.19 -14.96 2.10
N ASN A 491 -40.24 -14.70 3.41
CA ASN A 491 -41.47 -14.37 4.12
C ASN A 491 -41.94 -12.92 3.92
N GLN A 492 -41.04 -12.03 3.50
CA GLN A 492 -41.32 -10.60 3.36
C GLN A 492 -41.79 -10.22 1.94
N GLY A 493 -41.48 -11.04 0.94
CA GLY A 493 -41.91 -10.87 -0.44
C GLY A 493 -41.24 -9.69 -1.16
N GLY A 494 -41.28 -9.72 -2.50
CA GLY A 494 -40.73 -8.67 -3.36
C GLY A 494 -39.32 -8.95 -3.88
N PRO A 495 -38.83 -8.10 -4.79
CA PRO A 495 -37.46 -8.16 -5.29
C PRO A 495 -36.50 -7.49 -4.32
N TRP A 496 -35.36 -8.11 -4.07
CA TRP A 496 -34.34 -7.60 -3.13
C TRP A 496 -33.00 -7.47 -3.81
N LEU A 497 -32.29 -6.38 -3.53
CA LEU A 497 -30.90 -6.19 -3.89
C LEU A 497 -30.03 -6.56 -2.70
N ILE A 498 -29.19 -7.58 -2.84
CA ILE A 498 -28.27 -8.04 -1.82
C ILE A 498 -26.87 -7.51 -2.15
N VAL A 499 -26.25 -6.83 -1.18
CA VAL A 499 -24.92 -6.21 -1.29
C VAL A 499 -24.02 -6.65 -0.14
N GLY A 500 -22.78 -7.02 -0.48
CA GLY A 500 -21.73 -7.30 0.52
C GLY A 500 -20.81 -6.10 0.64
N LYS A 501 -20.75 -5.50 1.84
CA LYS A 501 -19.98 -4.28 2.13
C LYS A 501 -18.87 -4.55 3.15
N ILE A 502 -17.76 -3.87 2.96
CA ILE A 502 -16.65 -3.77 3.93
C ILE A 502 -16.25 -2.29 3.95
N ASP A 503 -16.15 -1.71 5.15
CA ASP A 503 -15.88 -0.28 5.37
C ASP A 503 -16.86 0.65 4.62
N GLY A 504 -18.12 0.20 4.48
CA GLY A 504 -19.18 0.94 3.77
C GLY A 504 -19.10 0.86 2.24
N ALA A 505 -18.04 0.29 1.66
CA ALA A 505 -17.90 0.10 0.22
C ALA A 505 -18.43 -1.28 -0.21
N ILE A 506 -19.12 -1.34 -1.36
CA ILE A 506 -19.58 -2.61 -1.95
C ILE A 506 -18.37 -3.36 -2.49
N ARG A 507 -18.06 -4.53 -1.93
CA ARG A 507 -16.90 -5.35 -2.31
C ARG A 507 -17.28 -6.61 -3.08
N ILE A 508 -18.49 -7.12 -2.85
CA ILE A 508 -19.00 -8.34 -3.51
C ILE A 508 -20.03 -7.93 -4.56
N ALA A 509 -19.97 -8.59 -5.73
CA ALA A 509 -20.89 -8.36 -6.83
C ALA A 509 -22.35 -8.43 -6.35
N PRO A 510 -23.14 -7.35 -6.50
CA PRO A 510 -24.53 -7.32 -6.04
C PRO A 510 -25.39 -8.35 -6.76
N VAL A 511 -26.36 -8.94 -6.04
CA VAL A 511 -27.29 -9.93 -6.59
C VAL A 511 -28.72 -9.50 -6.34
N ILE A 512 -29.59 -9.68 -7.33
CA ILE A 512 -31.03 -9.45 -7.19
C ILE A 512 -31.73 -10.79 -6.96
N LYS A 513 -32.60 -10.84 -5.95
CA LYS A 513 -33.45 -11.98 -5.61
C LYS A 513 -34.92 -11.70 -5.89
N TRP A 514 -35.64 -12.75 -6.29
CA TRP A 514 -37.04 -12.79 -6.74
C TRP A 514 -37.38 -11.90 -7.94
N MET A 515 -38.48 -12.25 -8.64
CA MET A 515 -38.93 -11.47 -9.79
C MET A 515 -39.45 -10.10 -9.35
N LEU A 516 -39.00 -9.05 -10.05
CA LEU A 516 -39.64 -7.74 -9.98
C LEU A 516 -41.12 -7.88 -10.37
N PRO A 517 -42.09 -7.47 -9.53
CA PRO A 517 -43.48 -7.42 -9.97
C PRO A 517 -43.59 -6.41 -11.11
N THR A 518 -44.54 -6.62 -12.03
CA THR A 518 -44.92 -5.58 -12.99
C THR A 518 -45.48 -4.39 -12.23
N LEU A 519 -44.66 -3.41 -11.85
CA LEU A 519 -45.17 -2.14 -11.32
C LEU A 519 -45.79 -1.34 -12.46
N GLN A 520 -47.01 -0.83 -12.27
CA GLN A 520 -47.52 0.32 -13.02
C GLN A 520 -47.14 1.58 -12.23
N THR A 521 -46.04 2.22 -12.64
CA THR A 521 -45.63 3.53 -12.15
C THR A 521 -45.69 4.54 -13.31
N ASP A 522 -45.65 5.84 -13.06
CA ASP A 522 -45.43 6.83 -14.14
C ASP A 522 -43.94 6.96 -14.53
N ASP A 523 -43.06 6.21 -13.85
CA ASP A 523 -41.63 6.18 -14.12
C ASP A 523 -41.31 5.20 -15.26
N LEU A 524 -40.90 5.78 -16.39
CA LEU A 524 -40.55 5.06 -17.62
C LEU A 524 -39.43 4.02 -17.42
N PHE A 525 -38.52 4.24 -16.48
CA PHE A 525 -37.41 3.33 -16.21
C PHE A 525 -37.85 2.13 -15.38
N LEU A 526 -38.63 2.37 -14.31
CA LEU A 526 -39.21 1.29 -13.51
C LEU A 526 -40.18 0.44 -14.34
N ASN A 527 -40.97 1.07 -15.23
CA ASN A 527 -41.83 0.35 -16.17
C ASN A 527 -41.06 -0.50 -17.18
N ALA A 528 -39.90 -0.03 -17.67
CA ALA A 528 -39.05 -0.78 -18.60
C ALA A 528 -38.42 -2.02 -17.94
N ILE A 529 -37.96 -1.89 -16.69
CA ILE A 529 -37.50 -3.02 -15.88
C ILE A 529 -38.66 -3.97 -15.58
N CYS A 530 -39.81 -3.46 -15.16
CA CYS A 530 -40.93 -4.30 -14.74
C CYS A 530 -41.55 -5.13 -15.88
N ASN A 531 -41.49 -4.65 -17.12
CA ASN A 531 -42.05 -5.34 -18.29
C ASN A 531 -41.03 -6.18 -19.08
N ALA A 532 -39.74 -6.11 -18.73
CA ALA A 532 -38.68 -6.91 -19.33
C ALA A 532 -38.72 -8.38 -18.87
N SER A 533 -38.25 -9.32 -19.70
CA SER A 533 -38.00 -10.71 -19.27
C SER A 533 -36.93 -10.76 -18.15
N PRO A 534 -36.85 -11.83 -17.34
CA PRO A 534 -35.85 -11.95 -16.26
C PRO A 534 -34.41 -11.67 -16.73
N GLU A 535 -34.06 -12.04 -17.96
CA GLU A 535 -32.77 -11.74 -18.59
C GLU A 535 -32.60 -10.24 -18.89
N GLN A 536 -33.62 -9.60 -19.49
CA GLN A 536 -33.61 -8.17 -19.83
C GLN A 536 -33.66 -7.26 -18.58
N ARG A 537 -34.23 -7.72 -17.47
CA ARG A 537 -34.29 -6.95 -16.20
C ARG A 537 -32.94 -6.78 -15.53
N LYS A 538 -32.10 -7.81 -15.59
CA LYS A 538 -30.71 -7.72 -15.13
C LYS A 538 -30.01 -6.58 -15.88
N GLU A 539 -30.19 -6.50 -17.20
CA GLU A 539 -29.55 -5.54 -18.10
C GLU A 539 -29.96 -4.07 -17.83
N TYR A 540 -31.25 -3.80 -17.58
CA TYR A 540 -31.75 -2.45 -17.35
C TYR A 540 -31.34 -1.84 -15.99
N VAL A 541 -31.36 -2.63 -14.90
CA VAL A 541 -30.99 -2.14 -13.56
C VAL A 541 -29.49 -1.81 -13.48
N MET A 542 -28.64 -2.54 -14.22
CA MET A 542 -27.20 -2.30 -14.27
C MET A 542 -26.83 -0.92 -14.84
N ARG A 543 -27.68 -0.34 -15.69
CA ARG A 543 -27.43 0.97 -16.34
C ARG A 543 -27.75 2.19 -15.47
N CYS A 544 -28.61 2.08 -14.44
CA CYS A 544 -29.11 3.25 -13.70
C CYS A 544 -28.44 3.52 -12.35
N PHE A 545 -27.70 2.57 -11.78
CA PHE A 545 -26.94 2.82 -10.55
C PHE A 545 -25.59 3.51 -10.78
N TRP A 546 -25.26 3.88 -12.04
CA TRP A 546 -23.92 4.35 -12.41
C TRP A 546 -23.98 5.50 -13.41
N LYS A 547 -24.31 6.69 -12.89
CA LYS A 547 -23.80 7.96 -13.44
C LYS A 547 -22.83 8.57 -12.44
#